data_AF-A0A1F9PEV2-F1
#
_entry.id   AF-A0A1F9PEV2-F1
#
_cell.length_a   1.000
_cell.length_b   1.000
_cell.length_c   1.000
_cell.angle_alpha   90.00
_cell.angle_beta   90.00
_cell.angle_gamma   90.00
#
_symmetry.space_group_name_H-M   'P 1'
#
loop_
_entity.id
_entity.type
_entity.pdbx_description
1 polymer ?
#
loop_
_entity_poly.entity_id
_entity_poly.type
_entity_poly.pdbx_seq_one_letter_code
_entity_poly.pdbx_strand_id
1 'polypeptide(L)'
;MGVSPKHLDSQLLHLMRRAGFTSFMISPESASETMLTNYQKGFGLEDLRRAAEAINQFSFPVLWYFLVGGPGETTRTLQETLEFIEQYLVRKEGPPYNLANIFLGVRIYPGTELWRIALEEGFIHDRSDPLRPLWYLSRELDLEVTMRQLYRAACRRPEIALGDMEKYMPLSKIFGVIEKVFPFPKPYWQHLLSVHQIIVKLGVRSLFQAAGVPARLREYVRLQSYRPLSPRPVPPLVADRENLSLMGHR
;
A
#
# COMPACT_ATOMS: atom_id res chain seq x y z
N MET A 1 -7.23 -12.48 12.09
CA MET A 1 -6.82 -13.64 11.27
C MET A 1 -6.77 -13.20 9.81
N GLY A 2 -5.70 -13.54 9.08
CA GLY A 2 -5.58 -13.22 7.65
C GLY A 2 -6.27 -14.25 6.78
N VAL A 3 -7.04 -13.82 5.79
CA VAL A 3 -7.81 -14.66 4.87
C VAL A 3 -7.34 -14.39 3.45
N SER A 4 -7.20 -15.44 2.65
CA SER A 4 -6.88 -15.30 1.23
C SER A 4 -8.09 -14.76 0.47
N PRO A 5 -7.92 -13.83 -0.49
CA PRO A 5 -9.03 -13.42 -1.36
C PRO A 5 -9.46 -14.55 -2.32
N LYS A 6 -8.61 -15.56 -2.54
CA LYS A 6 -8.93 -16.69 -3.40
C LYS A 6 -10.07 -17.52 -2.79
N HIS A 7 -11.14 -17.72 -3.55
CA HIS A 7 -12.38 -18.39 -3.10
C HIS A 7 -13.08 -17.69 -1.92
N LEU A 8 -12.85 -16.40 -1.72
CA LEU A 8 -13.63 -15.61 -0.76
C LEU A 8 -14.96 -15.20 -1.39
N ASP A 9 -15.96 -16.06 -1.23
CA ASP A 9 -17.30 -15.88 -1.78
C ASP A 9 -18.37 -15.72 -0.69
N SER A 10 -19.60 -15.47 -1.13
CA SER A 10 -20.78 -15.31 -0.28
C SER A 10 -21.04 -16.51 0.64
N GLN A 11 -20.72 -17.73 0.19
CA GLN A 11 -20.92 -18.94 0.99
C GLN A 11 -19.92 -18.98 2.15
N LEU A 12 -18.63 -18.72 1.87
CA LEU A 12 -17.61 -18.65 2.91
C LEU A 12 -17.91 -17.53 3.92
N LEU A 13 -18.28 -16.34 3.45
CA LEU A 13 -18.64 -15.22 4.33
C LEU A 13 -19.84 -15.55 5.23
N HIS A 14 -20.84 -16.26 4.70
CA HIS A 14 -21.98 -16.72 5.49
C HIS A 14 -21.55 -17.71 6.59
N LEU A 15 -20.67 -18.67 6.26
CA LEU A 15 -20.12 -19.61 7.24
C LEU A 15 -19.29 -18.91 8.32
N MET A 16 -18.45 -17.95 7.93
CA MET A 16 -17.66 -17.14 8.87
C MET A 16 -18.57 -16.40 9.85
N ARG A 17 -19.66 -15.79 9.36
CA ARG A 17 -20.64 -15.11 10.21
C ARG A 17 -21.31 -16.07 11.19
N ARG A 18 -21.73 -17.26 10.72
CA ARG A 18 -22.30 -18.31 11.58
C ARG A 18 -21.33 -18.83 12.62
N ALA A 19 -20.04 -18.86 12.30
CA ALA A 19 -18.96 -19.22 13.23
C ALA A 19 -18.63 -18.10 14.24
N GLY A 20 -19.31 -16.95 14.17
CA GLY A 20 -19.11 -15.84 15.11
C GLY A 20 -17.99 -14.87 14.75
N PHE A 21 -17.49 -14.89 13.50
CA PHE A 21 -16.53 -13.89 13.07
C PHE A 21 -17.19 -12.51 13.07
N THR A 22 -16.53 -11.53 13.69
CA THR A 22 -16.96 -10.12 13.70
C THR A 22 -16.17 -9.27 12.72
N SER A 23 -14.97 -9.72 12.32
CA SER A 23 -14.13 -9.13 11.28
C SER A 23 -12.97 -10.04 10.90
N PHE A 24 -12.29 -9.72 9.82
CA PHE A 24 -11.05 -10.39 9.40
C PHE A 24 -10.14 -9.45 8.59
N MET A 25 -8.98 -9.95 8.17
CA MET A 25 -7.98 -9.18 7.44
C MET A 25 -7.62 -9.86 6.12
N ILE A 26 -7.29 -9.09 5.09
CA ILE A 26 -6.78 -9.59 3.81
C ILE A 26 -5.48 -8.84 3.50
N SER A 27 -4.48 -9.56 2.98
CA SER A 27 -3.14 -9.01 2.69
C SER A 27 -2.78 -9.23 1.21
N PRO A 28 -3.41 -8.47 0.29
CA PRO A 28 -3.04 -8.53 -1.12
C PRO A 28 -1.67 -7.90 -1.39
N GLU A 29 -1.23 -6.96 -0.55
CA GLU A 29 -0.04 -6.10 -0.70
C GLU A 29 -0.12 -5.12 -1.87
N SER A 30 -0.70 -5.51 -3.00
CA SER A 30 -0.96 -4.67 -4.16
C SER A 30 -2.22 -5.13 -4.88
N ALA A 31 -2.85 -4.26 -5.67
CA ALA A 31 -3.88 -4.64 -6.64
C ALA A 31 -3.43 -4.39 -8.10
N SER A 32 -2.12 -4.34 -8.33
CA SER A 32 -1.52 -4.40 -9.67
C SER A 32 -1.17 -5.83 -10.04
N GLU A 33 -1.55 -6.29 -11.24
CA GLU A 33 -1.21 -7.64 -11.73
C GLU A 33 0.31 -7.88 -11.76
N THR A 34 1.07 -6.85 -12.15
CA THR A 34 2.54 -6.88 -12.14
C THR A 34 3.06 -7.17 -10.73
N MET A 35 2.56 -6.45 -9.73
CA MET A 35 3.02 -6.61 -8.35
C MET A 35 2.51 -7.89 -7.69
N LEU A 36 1.29 -8.33 -8.00
CA LEU A 36 0.79 -9.63 -7.56
C LEU A 36 1.71 -10.76 -8.06
N THR A 37 2.20 -10.65 -9.29
CA THR A 37 3.18 -11.58 -9.87
C THR A 37 4.55 -11.45 -9.18
N ASN A 38 5.08 -10.23 -9.01
CA ASN A 38 6.37 -9.99 -8.35
C ASN A 38 6.39 -10.50 -6.91
N TYR A 39 5.29 -10.34 -6.17
CA TYR A 39 5.12 -10.87 -4.82
C TYR A 39 4.73 -12.35 -4.79
N GLN A 40 4.65 -13.02 -5.95
CA GLN A 40 4.33 -14.44 -6.09
C GLN A 40 3.01 -14.81 -5.39
N LYS A 41 2.00 -13.94 -5.51
CA LYS A 41 0.69 -14.18 -4.92
C LYS A 41 -0.02 -15.30 -5.69
N GLY A 42 -0.59 -16.26 -4.96
CA GLY A 42 -1.32 -17.39 -5.54
C GLY A 42 -2.73 -17.06 -6.06
N PHE A 43 -3.03 -15.78 -6.28
CA PHE A 43 -4.31 -15.22 -6.71
C PHE A 43 -4.09 -14.01 -7.63
N GLY A 44 -5.09 -13.73 -8.47
CA GLY A 44 -5.05 -12.62 -9.43
C GLY A 44 -5.95 -11.45 -9.05
N LEU A 45 -5.96 -10.42 -9.91
CA LEU A 45 -6.80 -9.24 -9.72
C LEU A 45 -8.30 -9.59 -9.70
N GLU A 46 -8.72 -10.58 -10.48
CA GLU A 46 -10.11 -11.03 -10.50
C GLU A 46 -10.55 -11.68 -9.17
N ASP A 47 -9.65 -12.37 -8.48
CA ASP A 47 -9.94 -12.88 -7.13
C ASP A 47 -10.15 -11.74 -6.15
N LEU A 48 -9.36 -10.66 -6.25
CA LEU A 48 -9.53 -9.47 -5.42
C LEU A 48 -10.88 -8.78 -5.67
N ARG A 49 -11.28 -8.65 -6.94
CA ARG A 49 -12.57 -8.04 -7.31
C ARG A 49 -13.74 -8.83 -6.74
N ARG A 50 -13.77 -10.15 -6.99
CA ARG A 50 -14.83 -11.04 -6.47
C ARG A 50 -14.90 -11.03 -4.95
N ALA A 51 -13.74 -11.07 -4.28
CA ALA A 51 -13.66 -10.96 -2.83
C ALA A 51 -14.25 -9.64 -2.32
N ALA A 52 -13.85 -8.51 -2.90
CA ALA A 52 -14.35 -7.21 -2.51
C ALA A 52 -15.86 -7.07 -2.74
N GLU A 53 -16.37 -7.54 -3.88
CA GLU A 53 -17.80 -7.54 -4.17
C GLU A 53 -18.61 -8.40 -3.18
N ALA A 54 -18.13 -9.62 -2.88
CA ALA A 54 -18.77 -10.48 -1.89
C ALA A 54 -18.78 -9.83 -0.50
N ILE A 55 -17.65 -9.26 -0.06
CA ILE A 55 -17.58 -8.52 1.22
C ILE A 55 -18.58 -7.37 1.23
N ASN A 56 -18.68 -6.64 0.12
CA ASN A 56 -19.55 -5.48 0.03
C ASN A 56 -21.03 -5.85 0.20
N GLN A 57 -21.44 -6.99 -0.36
CA GLN A 57 -22.81 -7.50 -0.23
C GLN A 57 -23.17 -7.87 1.22
N PHE A 58 -22.23 -8.44 1.98
CA PHE A 58 -22.47 -8.88 3.36
C PHE A 58 -22.23 -7.80 4.41
N SER A 59 -21.67 -6.66 4.01
CA SER A 59 -21.24 -5.58 4.90
C SER A 59 -20.34 -6.06 6.05
N PHE A 60 -19.43 -7.00 5.74
CA PHE A 60 -18.52 -7.59 6.70
C PHE A 60 -17.34 -6.64 6.96
N PRO A 61 -16.98 -6.30 8.21
CA PRO A 61 -15.80 -5.48 8.45
C PRO A 61 -14.50 -6.20 8.07
N VAL A 62 -13.73 -5.57 7.18
CA VAL A 62 -12.46 -6.12 6.66
C VAL A 62 -11.35 -5.07 6.68
N LEU A 63 -10.18 -5.48 7.17
CA LEU A 63 -8.95 -4.69 7.11
C LEU A 63 -8.05 -5.23 5.98
N TRP A 64 -7.77 -4.39 5.00
CA TRP A 64 -6.94 -4.69 3.84
C TRP A 64 -5.55 -4.11 4.03
N TYR A 65 -4.51 -4.93 3.85
CA TYR A 65 -3.12 -4.52 3.96
C TYR A 65 -2.49 -4.37 2.57
N PHE A 66 -1.95 -3.17 2.33
CA PHE A 66 -1.20 -2.85 1.13
C PHE A 66 0.22 -2.44 1.50
N LEU A 67 1.18 -2.90 0.72
CA LEU A 67 2.60 -2.71 0.96
C LEU A 67 3.25 -2.17 -0.31
N VAL A 68 3.53 -0.87 -0.28
CA VAL A 68 4.05 -0.12 -1.42
C VAL A 68 5.56 -0.10 -1.36
N GLY A 69 6.20 -0.34 -2.49
CA GLY A 69 7.65 -0.15 -2.65
C GLY A 69 8.46 -1.44 -2.65
N GLY A 70 7.84 -2.60 -2.84
CA GLY A 70 8.57 -3.85 -3.10
C GLY A 70 9.24 -3.89 -4.48
N PRO A 71 10.01 -4.94 -4.79
CA PRO A 71 10.74 -5.04 -6.06
C PRO A 71 9.83 -4.88 -7.28
N GLY A 72 10.23 -4.00 -8.20
CA GLY A 72 9.47 -3.66 -9.40
C GLY A 72 8.25 -2.74 -9.19
N GLU A 73 8.03 -2.22 -7.98
CA GLU A 73 6.96 -1.24 -7.74
C GLU A 73 7.28 0.09 -8.43
N THR A 74 6.29 0.67 -9.11
CA THR A 74 6.35 1.97 -9.79
C THR A 74 5.21 2.87 -9.34
N THR A 75 5.25 4.15 -9.71
CA THR A 75 4.11 5.06 -9.50
C THR A 75 2.84 4.63 -10.26
N ARG A 76 2.99 3.86 -11.35
CA ARG A 76 1.86 3.28 -12.09
C ARG A 76 1.20 2.14 -11.32
N THR A 77 1.98 1.19 -10.80
CA THR A 77 1.43 0.04 -10.05
C THR A 77 0.81 0.47 -8.72
N LEU A 78 1.34 1.53 -8.10
CA LEU A 78 0.68 2.22 -7.00
C LEU A 78 -0.67 2.82 -7.42
N GLN A 79 -0.71 3.51 -8.56
CA GLN A 79 -1.95 4.12 -9.07
C GLN A 79 -3.03 3.05 -9.32
N GLU A 80 -2.68 1.93 -9.93
CA GLU A 80 -3.58 0.77 -10.12
C GLU A 80 -4.14 0.26 -8.79
N THR A 81 -3.30 0.23 -7.75
CA THR A 81 -3.72 -0.17 -6.40
C THR A 81 -4.70 0.82 -5.77
N LEU A 82 -4.42 2.13 -5.89
CA LEU A 82 -5.32 3.17 -5.38
C LEU A 82 -6.66 3.17 -6.11
N GLU A 83 -6.66 2.95 -7.42
CA GLU A 83 -7.88 2.82 -8.24
C GLU A 83 -8.74 1.65 -7.80
N PHE A 84 -8.13 0.48 -7.53
CA PHE A 84 -8.84 -0.66 -6.97
C PHE A 84 -9.50 -0.31 -5.63
N ILE A 85 -8.77 0.34 -4.72
CA ILE A 85 -9.31 0.73 -3.41
C ILE A 85 -10.50 1.68 -3.59
N GLU A 86 -10.36 2.71 -4.42
CA GLU A 86 -11.42 3.70 -4.65
C GLU A 86 -12.65 3.11 -5.35
N GLN A 87 -12.47 2.11 -6.21
CA GLN A 87 -13.56 1.48 -6.96
C GLN A 87 -14.29 0.39 -6.16
N TYR A 88 -13.55 -0.45 -5.44
CA TYR A 88 -14.10 -1.68 -4.85
C TYR A 88 -14.19 -1.65 -3.33
N LEU A 89 -13.34 -0.89 -2.63
CA LEU A 89 -13.34 -0.88 -1.16
C LEU A 89 -14.12 0.29 -0.57
N VAL A 90 -14.24 1.39 -1.31
CA VAL A 90 -15.04 2.55 -0.91
C VAL A 90 -16.52 2.29 -1.16
N ARG A 91 -17.34 2.41 -0.11
CA ARG A 91 -18.79 2.32 -0.25
C ARG A 91 -19.36 3.59 -0.88
N LYS A 92 -20.37 3.41 -1.73
CA LYS A 92 -21.20 4.51 -2.25
C LYS A 92 -22.24 4.97 -1.23
N GLU A 93 -22.81 4.04 -0.47
CA GLU A 93 -23.90 4.31 0.48
C GLU A 93 -23.74 3.49 1.76
N GLY A 94 -24.01 4.11 2.92
CA GLY A 94 -23.91 3.49 4.24
C GLY A 94 -22.53 3.60 4.91
N PRO A 95 -22.39 3.10 6.15
CA PRO A 95 -21.12 3.16 6.88
C PRO A 95 -20.06 2.25 6.23
N PRO A 96 -18.80 2.70 6.10
CA PRO A 96 -17.72 1.91 5.55
C PRO A 96 -17.39 0.75 6.48
N TYR A 97 -17.03 -0.38 5.88
CA TYR A 97 -16.59 -1.58 6.59
C TYR A 97 -15.23 -2.08 6.08
N ASN A 98 -14.75 -1.58 4.93
CA ASN A 98 -13.40 -1.82 4.47
C ASN A 98 -12.47 -0.70 4.96
N LEU A 99 -11.36 -1.08 5.57
CA LEU A 99 -10.25 -0.18 5.87
C LEU A 99 -9.03 -0.66 5.09
N ALA A 100 -8.51 0.15 4.17
CA ALA A 100 -7.28 -0.09 3.44
C ALA A 100 -6.12 0.59 4.17
N ASN A 101 -5.25 -0.21 4.78
CA ASN A 101 -4.07 0.26 5.49
C ASN A 101 -2.83 0.09 4.62
N ILE A 102 -2.24 1.20 4.22
CA ILE A 102 -1.12 1.27 3.28
C ILE A 102 0.17 1.55 4.04
N PHE A 103 1.17 0.69 3.85
CA PHE A 103 2.52 0.81 4.37
C PHE A 103 3.49 1.13 3.24
N LEU A 104 4.55 1.89 3.54
CA LEU A 104 5.60 2.23 2.59
C LEU A 104 6.93 1.58 3.00
N GLY A 105 7.51 0.83 2.06
CA GLY A 105 8.76 0.09 2.24
C GLY A 105 8.54 -1.31 2.78
N VAL A 106 9.40 -2.24 2.34
CA VAL A 106 9.33 -3.66 2.70
C VAL A 106 10.50 -4.02 3.60
N ARG A 107 10.24 -4.63 4.75
CA ARG A 107 11.30 -5.08 5.65
C ARG A 107 12.08 -6.25 5.02
N ILE A 108 13.40 -6.13 4.97
CA ILE A 108 14.30 -7.15 4.40
C ILE A 108 14.70 -8.17 5.47
N TYR A 109 14.26 -9.42 5.32
CA TYR A 109 14.61 -10.49 6.26
C TYR A 109 15.68 -11.43 5.68
N PRO A 110 16.70 -11.84 6.47
CA PRO A 110 17.75 -12.75 6.00
C PRO A 110 17.18 -14.07 5.48
N GLY A 111 17.78 -14.59 4.42
CA GLY A 111 17.38 -15.85 3.81
C GLY A 111 16.08 -15.80 3.00
N THR A 112 15.47 -14.62 2.82
CA THR A 112 14.31 -14.45 1.93
C THR A 112 14.74 -14.10 0.51
N GLU A 113 13.82 -14.26 -0.45
CA GLU A 113 14.05 -13.81 -1.83
C GLU A 113 14.33 -12.30 -1.91
N LEU A 114 13.65 -11.50 -1.06
CA LEU A 114 13.92 -10.07 -0.97
C LEU A 114 15.34 -9.77 -0.48
N TRP A 115 15.91 -10.59 0.41
CA TRP A 115 17.31 -10.43 0.83
C TRP A 115 18.28 -10.63 -0.33
N ARG A 116 18.04 -11.64 -1.18
CA ARG A 116 18.82 -11.89 -2.39
C ARG A 116 18.74 -10.71 -3.35
N ILE A 117 17.53 -10.24 -3.66
CA ILE A 117 17.29 -9.06 -4.51
C ILE A 117 17.98 -7.83 -3.93
N ALA A 118 17.86 -7.60 -2.62
CA ALA A 118 18.44 -6.43 -1.96
C ALA A 118 19.98 -6.44 -1.97
N LEU A 119 20.63 -7.62 -1.92
CA LEU A 119 22.08 -7.74 -2.13
C LEU A 119 22.46 -7.40 -3.58
N GLU A 120 21.74 -7.97 -4.55
CA GLU A 120 22.01 -7.79 -5.98
C GLU A 120 21.83 -6.34 -6.44
N GLU A 121 20.80 -5.67 -5.92
CA GLU A 121 20.53 -4.28 -6.22
C GLU A 121 21.35 -3.31 -5.34
N GLY A 122 22.07 -3.82 -4.32
CA GLY A 122 22.93 -3.03 -3.45
C GLY A 122 22.18 -2.14 -2.45
N PHE A 123 21.01 -2.59 -1.99
CA PHE A 123 20.32 -2.03 -0.81
C PHE A 123 20.98 -2.47 0.49
N ILE A 124 21.57 -3.66 0.50
CA ILE A 124 22.33 -4.23 1.61
C ILE A 124 23.62 -4.86 1.08
N HIS A 125 24.52 -5.29 1.96
CA HIS A 125 25.75 -6.02 1.62
C HIS A 125 25.95 -7.20 2.58
N ASP A 126 26.91 -8.08 2.30
CA ASP A 126 27.15 -9.34 3.06
C ASP A 126 27.45 -9.14 4.56
N ARG A 127 27.80 -7.92 4.97
CA ARG A 127 28.10 -7.55 6.37
C ARG A 127 26.98 -6.72 7.01
N SER A 128 25.86 -6.51 6.32
CA SER A 128 24.71 -5.80 6.88
C SER A 128 24.16 -6.59 8.06
N ASP A 129 24.00 -5.93 9.21
CA ASP A 129 23.48 -6.56 10.43
C ASP A 129 21.99 -6.92 10.24
N PRO A 130 21.64 -8.22 10.19
CA PRO A 130 20.27 -8.65 9.96
C PRO A 130 19.30 -8.29 11.09
N LEU A 131 19.81 -8.07 12.31
CA LEU A 131 19.02 -7.72 13.49
C LEU A 131 18.55 -6.26 13.45
N ARG A 132 19.21 -5.41 12.65
CA ARG A 132 18.78 -4.03 12.43
C ARG A 132 17.61 -3.98 11.45
N PRO A 133 16.72 -2.98 11.57
CA PRO A 133 15.65 -2.77 10.61
C PRO A 133 16.21 -2.30 9.26
N LEU A 134 16.40 -3.24 8.34
CA LEU A 134 16.77 -3.03 6.93
C LEU A 134 15.52 -3.00 6.06
N TRP A 135 15.43 -2.04 5.13
CA TRP A 135 14.22 -1.77 4.38
C TRP A 135 14.51 -1.66 2.87
N TYR A 136 13.66 -2.30 2.08
CA TYR A 136 13.65 -2.20 0.64
C TYR A 136 12.61 -1.17 0.21
N LEU A 137 12.97 -0.36 -0.77
CA LEU A 137 12.10 0.64 -1.36
C LEU A 137 12.47 0.76 -2.84
N SER A 138 11.58 0.32 -3.72
CA SER A 138 11.81 0.28 -5.16
C SER A 138 12.41 1.57 -5.69
N ARG A 139 13.44 1.44 -6.52
CA ARG A 139 14.12 2.57 -7.16
C ARG A 139 13.28 3.23 -8.25
N GLU A 140 12.32 2.48 -8.80
CA GLU A 140 11.40 2.93 -9.85
C GLU A 140 10.21 3.72 -9.27
N LEU A 141 10.09 3.75 -7.95
CA LEU A 141 9.05 4.48 -7.24
C LEU A 141 9.51 5.92 -6.98
N ASP A 142 8.95 6.89 -7.72
CA ASP A 142 9.14 8.30 -7.40
C ASP A 142 8.45 8.62 -6.06
N LEU A 143 9.25 8.88 -5.03
CA LEU A 143 8.76 9.10 -3.68
C LEU A 143 7.94 10.38 -3.52
N GLU A 144 8.25 11.44 -4.26
CA GLU A 144 7.51 12.71 -4.17
C GLU A 144 6.11 12.53 -4.77
N VAL A 145 6.04 11.88 -5.93
CA VAL A 145 4.77 11.56 -6.60
C VAL A 145 3.97 10.57 -5.77
N THR A 146 4.62 9.53 -5.25
CA THR A 146 4.00 8.49 -4.42
C THR A 146 3.38 9.07 -3.16
N MET A 147 4.15 9.84 -2.38
CA MET A 147 3.62 10.44 -1.16
C MET A 147 2.47 11.40 -1.47
N ARG A 148 2.57 12.17 -2.55
CA ARG A 148 1.47 13.05 -3.00
C ARG A 148 0.20 12.26 -3.34
N GLN A 149 0.32 11.15 -4.06
CA GLN A 149 -0.81 10.27 -4.40
C GLN A 149 -1.44 9.67 -3.14
N LEU A 150 -0.62 9.10 -2.25
CA LEU A 150 -1.06 8.52 -0.99
C LEU A 150 -1.78 9.54 -0.10
N TYR A 151 -1.19 10.72 0.11
CA TYR A 151 -1.82 11.78 0.89
C TYR A 151 -3.12 12.27 0.26
N ARG A 152 -3.13 12.47 -1.06
CA ARG A 152 -4.34 12.89 -1.78
C ARG A 152 -5.46 11.87 -1.60
N ALA A 153 -5.16 10.58 -1.77
CA ALA A 153 -6.15 9.52 -1.61
C ALA A 153 -6.68 9.46 -0.17
N ALA A 154 -5.78 9.47 0.82
CA ALA A 154 -6.12 9.46 2.24
C ALA A 154 -6.93 10.70 2.69
N CYS A 155 -6.65 11.88 2.14
CA CYS A 155 -7.43 13.10 2.41
C CYS A 155 -8.83 13.06 1.80
N ARG A 156 -9.06 12.28 0.74
CA ARG A 156 -10.36 12.17 0.07
C ARG A 156 -11.20 11.02 0.61
N ARG A 157 -10.57 9.93 1.03
CA ARG A 157 -11.23 8.67 1.39
C ARG A 157 -10.90 8.27 2.83
N PRO A 158 -11.89 8.23 3.74
CA PRO A 158 -11.69 7.79 5.11
C PRO A 158 -11.33 6.30 5.22
N GLU A 159 -11.66 5.50 4.20
CA GLU A 159 -11.30 4.09 4.06
C GLU A 159 -9.80 3.88 3.85
N ILE A 160 -9.05 4.93 3.50
CA ILE A 160 -7.60 4.83 3.29
C ILE A 160 -6.88 5.32 4.55
N ALA A 161 -6.15 4.40 5.17
CA ALA A 161 -5.23 4.64 6.27
C ALA A 161 -3.78 4.58 5.77
N LEU A 162 -2.94 5.49 6.26
CA LEU A 162 -1.50 5.45 6.00
C LEU A 162 -0.82 4.97 7.29
N GLY A 163 -0.42 3.69 7.29
CA GLY A 163 -0.08 2.94 8.50
C GLY A 163 1.03 3.58 9.33
N ASP A 164 2.03 4.18 8.67
CA ASP A 164 3.11 4.86 9.35
C ASP A 164 2.66 6.21 9.95
N MET A 165 1.74 6.92 9.29
CA MET A 165 1.31 8.27 9.70
C MET A 165 0.35 8.24 10.89
N GLU A 166 -0.53 7.26 10.97
CA GLU A 166 -1.51 7.15 12.06
C GLU A 166 -0.86 6.77 13.40
N LYS A 167 0.27 6.06 13.36
CA LYS A 167 1.08 5.77 14.55
C LYS A 167 1.68 7.04 15.18
N TYR A 168 1.96 8.07 14.37
CA TYR A 168 2.44 9.37 14.83
C TYR A 168 1.34 10.37 15.13
N MET A 169 0.08 10.06 14.82
CA MET A 169 -1.02 10.93 15.20
C MET A 169 -1.20 10.84 16.73
N PRO A 170 -1.23 11.97 17.46
CA PRO A 170 -1.37 11.98 18.92
C PRO A 170 -2.69 11.37 19.41
N LEU A 171 -3.59 11.01 18.49
CA LEU A 171 -4.83 10.30 18.75
C LEU A 171 -4.63 8.97 19.46
N SER A 172 -3.54 8.23 19.23
CA SER A 172 -3.28 6.95 19.92
C SER A 172 -3.23 7.11 21.45
N LYS A 173 -2.69 8.23 21.94
CA LYS A 173 -2.70 8.57 23.38
C LYS A 173 -4.09 8.95 23.86
N ILE A 174 -4.86 9.68 23.04
CA ILE A 174 -6.23 10.08 23.35
C ILE A 174 -7.14 8.85 23.43
N PHE A 175 -7.03 7.92 22.48
CA PHE A 175 -7.77 6.65 22.49
C PHE A 175 -7.48 5.83 23.74
N GLY A 176 -6.22 5.73 24.18
CA GLY A 176 -5.86 5.02 25.41
C GLY A 176 -6.44 5.66 26.68
N VAL A 177 -6.77 6.95 26.67
CA VAL A 177 -7.48 7.63 27.76
C VAL A 177 -8.98 7.37 27.68
N ILE A 178 -9.57 7.50 26.48
CA ILE A 178 -11.01 7.28 26.27
C ILE A 178 -11.39 5.83 26.59
N GLU A 179 -10.55 4.85 26.24
CA GLU A 179 -10.76 3.43 26.52
C GLU A 179 -10.93 3.12 28.02
N LYS A 180 -10.26 3.88 28.90
CA LYS A 180 -10.40 3.73 30.35
C LYS A 180 -11.77 4.19 30.88
N VAL A 181 -12.46 5.02 30.11
CA VAL A 181 -13.73 5.65 30.50
C VAL A 181 -14.92 5.00 29.78
N PHE A 182 -14.73 4.55 28.54
CA PHE A 182 -15.74 3.88 27.72
C PHE A 182 -15.20 2.54 27.19
N PRO A 183 -15.79 1.39 27.55
CA PRO A 183 -15.38 0.10 27.00
C PRO A 183 -15.76 0.04 25.51
N PHE A 184 -14.79 0.28 24.62
CA PHE A 184 -14.98 0.13 23.18
C PHE A 184 -15.02 -1.35 22.80
N PRO A 185 -16.03 -1.79 22.02
CA PRO A 185 -16.05 -3.15 21.52
C PRO A 185 -14.87 -3.38 20.57
N LYS A 186 -14.08 -4.41 20.84
CA LYS A 186 -12.95 -4.84 20.00
C LYS A 186 -13.48 -5.51 18.71
N PRO A 187 -12.73 -5.42 17.60
CA PRO A 187 -11.41 -4.80 17.45
C PRO A 187 -11.46 -3.29 17.15
N TYR A 188 -10.54 -2.52 17.76
CA TYR A 188 -10.54 -1.05 17.76
C TYR A 188 -10.49 -0.40 16.37
N TRP A 189 -9.87 -1.06 15.39
CA TRP A 189 -9.76 -0.51 14.04
C TRP A 189 -11.12 -0.34 13.34
N GLN A 190 -12.16 -1.05 13.78
CA GLN A 190 -13.52 -0.84 13.27
C GLN A 190 -14.02 0.58 13.56
N HIS A 191 -13.58 1.17 14.67
CA HIS A 191 -13.91 2.54 15.06
C HIS A 191 -13.00 3.58 14.40
N LEU A 192 -11.81 3.17 13.90
CA LEU A 192 -10.91 4.08 13.18
C LEU A 192 -11.59 4.65 11.93
N LEU A 193 -12.45 3.88 11.26
CA LEU A 193 -13.19 4.36 10.10
C LEU A 193 -14.10 5.56 10.43
N SER A 194 -14.88 5.48 11.51
CA SER A 194 -15.72 6.59 11.95
C SER A 194 -14.89 7.81 12.35
N VAL A 195 -13.72 7.59 12.94
CA VAL A 195 -12.79 8.68 13.31
C VAL A 195 -12.17 9.31 12.06
N HIS A 196 -11.73 8.50 11.08
CA HIS A 196 -11.21 8.99 9.81
C HIS A 196 -12.25 9.79 9.03
N GLN A 197 -13.52 9.37 9.05
CA GLN A 197 -14.62 10.16 8.48
C GLN A 197 -14.70 11.56 9.08
N ILE A 198 -14.62 11.68 10.41
CA ILE A 198 -14.63 12.98 11.09
C ILE A 198 -13.39 13.80 10.71
N ILE A 199 -12.20 13.19 10.75
CA ILE A 199 -10.92 13.86 10.41
C ILE A 199 -10.92 14.38 8.98
N VAL A 200 -11.41 13.58 8.02
CA VAL A 200 -11.53 13.96 6.61
C VAL A 200 -12.58 15.07 6.45
N LYS A 201 -13.76 14.93 7.06
CA LYS A 201 -14.84 15.93 6.98
C LYS A 201 -14.44 17.29 7.57
N LEU A 202 -13.68 17.28 8.65
CA LEU A 202 -13.15 18.49 9.30
C LEU A 202 -11.90 19.06 8.59
N GLY A 203 -11.41 18.41 7.52
CA GLY A 203 -10.22 18.85 6.79
C GLY A 203 -8.90 18.72 7.57
N VAL A 204 -8.94 18.15 8.78
CA VAL A 204 -7.79 18.06 9.69
C VAL A 204 -6.64 17.25 9.07
N ARG A 205 -6.96 16.26 8.22
CA ARG A 205 -5.92 15.44 7.55
C ARG A 205 -5.01 16.26 6.65
N SER A 206 -5.51 17.35 6.06
CA SER A 206 -4.74 18.21 5.17
C SER A 206 -3.67 19.03 5.91
N LEU A 207 -3.83 19.22 7.22
CA LEU A 207 -2.87 19.93 8.09
C LEU A 207 -1.61 19.10 8.36
N PHE A 208 -1.68 17.77 8.15
CA PHE A 208 -0.59 16.83 8.44
C PHE A 208 0.11 16.33 7.16
N GLN A 209 0.27 17.21 6.17
CA GLN A 209 1.17 16.91 5.04
C GLN A 209 2.60 16.83 5.54
N ALA A 210 3.23 15.67 5.39
CA ALA A 210 4.56 15.47 5.93
C ALA A 210 5.62 16.01 4.97
N ALA A 211 5.73 17.34 4.93
CA ALA A 211 6.85 18.02 4.30
C ALA A 211 8.16 17.40 4.82
N GLY A 212 9.01 16.93 3.89
CA GLY A 212 10.30 16.32 4.21
C GLY A 212 10.28 14.81 4.50
N VAL A 213 9.13 14.11 4.50
CA VAL A 213 9.11 12.63 4.63
C VAL A 213 9.87 11.94 3.49
N PRO A 214 9.68 12.28 2.20
CA PRO A 214 10.47 11.70 1.12
C PRO A 214 11.99 11.87 1.32
N ALA A 215 12.42 13.04 1.79
CA ALA A 215 13.83 13.32 2.07
C ALA A 215 14.37 12.43 3.21
N ARG A 216 13.62 12.30 4.31
CA ARG A 216 13.98 11.42 5.44
C ARG A 216 14.00 9.95 5.04
N LEU A 217 13.06 9.51 4.21
CA LEU A 217 13.04 8.13 3.69
C LEU A 217 14.26 7.86 2.81
N ARG A 218 14.59 8.77 1.90
CA ARG A 218 15.81 8.67 1.08
C ARG A 218 17.07 8.63 1.94
N GLU A 219 17.15 9.49 2.96
CA GLU A 219 18.27 9.51 3.89
C GLU A 219 18.36 8.20 4.69
N TYR A 220 17.25 7.70 5.20
CA TYR A 220 17.20 6.45 5.96
C TYR A 220 17.62 5.24 5.11
N VAL A 221 17.13 5.14 3.87
CA VAL A 221 17.57 4.12 2.92
C VAL A 221 19.06 4.31 2.58
N ARG A 222 19.53 5.55 2.39
CA ARG A 222 20.95 5.87 2.18
C ARG A 222 21.85 5.38 3.31
N LEU A 223 21.44 5.58 4.56
CA LEU A 223 22.18 5.18 5.76
C LEU A 223 22.29 3.65 5.93
N GLN A 224 21.50 2.86 5.20
CA GLN A 224 21.61 1.39 5.16
C GLN A 224 22.71 0.88 4.21
N SER A 225 23.63 1.78 3.81
CA SER A 225 24.70 1.53 2.82
C SER A 225 24.18 1.38 1.38
N TYR A 226 23.05 2.01 1.08
CA TYR A 226 22.50 2.06 -0.28
C TYR A 226 23.47 2.81 -1.21
N ARG A 227 23.95 2.12 -2.25
CA ARG A 227 24.73 2.75 -3.31
C ARG A 227 23.79 3.49 -4.26
N PRO A 228 23.90 4.82 -4.45
CA PRO A 228 23.15 5.49 -5.50
C PRO A 228 23.57 4.95 -6.87
N LEU A 229 22.60 4.67 -7.75
CA LEU A 229 22.88 4.31 -9.14
C LEU A 229 23.47 5.52 -9.87
N SER A 230 24.58 5.31 -10.56
CA SER A 230 24.89 6.09 -11.75
C SER A 230 23.68 6.00 -12.69
N PRO A 231 23.22 7.11 -13.30
CA PRO A 231 22.07 7.08 -14.18
C PRO A 231 22.31 6.01 -15.26
N ARG A 232 21.34 5.10 -15.47
CA ARG A 232 21.38 4.20 -16.61
C ARG A 232 21.45 5.08 -17.87
N PRO A 233 22.37 4.79 -18.81
CA PRO A 233 22.41 5.53 -20.06
C PRO A 233 21.03 5.42 -20.72
N VAL A 234 20.45 6.57 -21.05
CA VAL A 234 19.24 6.66 -21.84
C VAL A 234 19.53 5.92 -23.15
N PRO A 235 18.78 4.86 -23.51
CA PRO A 235 18.98 4.23 -24.81
C PRO A 235 18.77 5.31 -25.89
N PRO A 236 19.65 5.37 -26.91
CA PRO A 236 19.55 6.41 -27.92
C PRO A 236 18.16 6.36 -28.54
N LEU A 237 17.53 7.54 -28.64
CA LEU A 237 16.31 7.74 -29.41
C LEU A 237 16.55 7.10 -30.78
N VAL A 238 15.75 6.07 -31.09
CA VAL A 238 15.69 5.51 -32.44
C VAL A 238 15.22 6.66 -33.32
N ALA A 239 16.15 7.26 -34.05
CA ALA A 239 15.83 8.25 -35.06
C ALA A 239 15.00 7.55 -36.14
N ASP A 240 13.76 8.00 -36.33
CA ASP A 240 12.90 7.60 -37.43
C ASP A 240 13.67 7.70 -38.76
N ARG A 241 14.05 6.54 -39.30
CA ARG A 241 14.70 6.40 -40.61
C ARG A 241 13.71 6.52 -41.78
N GLU A 242 12.53 7.10 -41.58
CA GLU A 242 11.50 7.21 -42.63
C GLU A 242 11.40 8.58 -43.31
N ASN A 243 12.23 9.58 -42.98
CA ASN A 243 12.16 10.91 -43.63
C ASN A 243 13.37 11.32 -44.49
N LEU A 244 14.26 10.40 -44.84
CA LEU A 244 15.40 10.68 -45.76
C LEU A 244 15.17 10.24 -47.21
N SER A 245 13.97 9.75 -47.56
CA SER A 245 13.65 9.27 -48.92
C SER A 245 13.02 10.32 -49.84
N LEU A 246 12.81 11.57 -49.38
CA LEU A 246 12.09 12.61 -50.14
C LEU A 246 12.95 13.79 -50.65
N MET A 247 14.28 13.73 -50.51
CA MET A 247 15.19 14.73 -51.12
C MET A 247 16.21 14.05 -52.03
N GLY A 248 15.74 13.54 -53.18
CA GLY A 248 16.60 12.84 -54.12
C GLY A 248 16.01 12.62 -55.51
N HIS A 249 15.22 13.55 -56.05
CA HIS A 249 14.95 13.62 -57.49
C HIS A 249 14.73 15.08 -57.93
N ARG A 250 15.83 15.72 -58.31
CA ARG A 250 15.92 16.68 -59.42
C ARG A 250 17.23 16.43 -60.14
#